data_AF-A0A7G2F155-F1
#
_entry.id   AF-A0A7G2F155-F1
#
_cell.length_a   1.000
_cell.length_b   1.000
_cell.length_c   1.000
_cell.angle_alpha   90.00
_cell.angle_beta   90.00
_cell.angle_gamma   90.00
#
_symmetry.space_group_name_H-M   'P 1'
#
loop_
_entity.id
_entity.type
_entity.pdbx_description
1 polymer ?
#
loop_
_entity_poly.entity_id
_entity_poly.type
_entity_poly.pdbx_seq_one_letter_code
_entity_poly.pdbx_strand_id
1 'polypeptide(L)'
;MIALDVFDILKTKGHGSVSVYKMGDVKEACSCHEKIIEMSSVPSIAAYLSLTKGLCQMGEIDAVMLLVRECLANVESGPMEFKYALTVCHVCKSSNAEKVMEVVHEMNQEGVSINEVIYSAIISGMSKHGTIKAAREVFTELKKRKVMTEADMVVYDEMLIEQTKKKTADLVLSGIKFFGLEAKLRAKGCRLLDN
;
A
#
# COMPACT_ATOMS: atom_id res chain seq x y z
N MET A 1 0.07 -10.06 15.26
CA MET A 1 -1.39 -10.10 14.99
C MET A 1 -1.68 -9.48 13.62
N ILE A 2 -1.15 -8.30 13.31
CA ILE A 2 -1.28 -7.63 11.99
C ILE A 2 -0.78 -8.51 10.82
N ALA A 3 0.36 -9.20 10.98
CA ALA A 3 0.86 -10.11 9.94
C ALA A 3 -0.11 -11.27 9.56
N LEU A 4 -1.01 -11.70 10.46
CA LEU A 4 -1.99 -12.76 10.18
C LEU A 4 -3.13 -12.24 9.29
N ASP A 5 -3.65 -11.04 9.55
CA ASP A 5 -4.73 -10.41 8.77
C ASP A 5 -4.27 -10.09 7.33
N VAL A 6 -2.98 -9.78 7.17
CA VAL A 6 -2.34 -9.53 5.86
C VAL A 6 -2.32 -10.79 4.97
N PHE A 7 -2.27 -11.97 5.56
CA PHE A 7 -2.23 -13.23 4.82
C PHE A 7 -3.59 -13.62 4.24
N ASP A 8 -4.68 -13.36 4.97
CA ASP A 8 -6.03 -13.55 4.45
C ASP A 8 -6.28 -12.65 3.23
N ILE A 9 -5.72 -11.43 3.25
CA ILE A 9 -5.73 -10.52 2.10
C ILE A 9 -4.94 -11.11 0.92
N LEU A 10 -3.72 -11.62 1.15
CA LEU A 10 -2.89 -12.25 0.11
C LEU A 10 -3.56 -13.50 -0.51
N LYS A 11 -4.19 -14.35 0.31
CA LYS A 11 -4.90 -15.56 -0.15
C LYS A 11 -6.18 -15.24 -0.91
N THR A 12 -7.00 -14.32 -0.41
CA THR A 12 -8.28 -13.99 -1.04
C THR A 12 -8.11 -13.28 -2.38
N LYS A 13 -7.10 -12.41 -2.51
CA LYS A 13 -6.87 -11.61 -3.72
C LYS A 13 -5.89 -12.25 -4.71
N GLY A 14 -4.99 -13.12 -4.27
CA GLY A 14 -4.05 -13.83 -5.14
C GLY A 14 -4.71 -14.76 -6.18
N HIS A 15 -5.99 -15.09 -6.02
CA HIS A 15 -6.75 -15.91 -6.96
C HIS A 15 -7.57 -15.11 -8.00
N GLY A 16 -7.67 -13.79 -7.87
CA GLY A 16 -8.58 -13.01 -8.70
C GLY A 16 -8.11 -11.58 -8.90
N SER A 17 -7.10 -11.39 -9.75
CA SER A 17 -6.87 -10.20 -10.59
C SER A 17 -5.60 -10.44 -11.41
N VAL A 18 -5.74 -10.48 -12.73
CA VAL A 18 -4.60 -10.40 -13.65
C VAL A 18 -4.11 -8.96 -13.61
N SER A 19 -3.04 -8.69 -12.89
CA SER A 19 -2.19 -7.52 -13.13
C SER A 19 -0.77 -8.02 -13.40
N VAL A 20 -0.01 -7.23 -14.15
CA VAL A 20 1.20 -7.60 -14.91
C VAL A 20 2.41 -7.97 -14.01
N TYR A 21 2.18 -8.19 -12.72
CA TYR A 21 3.20 -8.38 -11.69
C TYR A 21 3.40 -9.86 -11.38
N LYS A 22 4.68 -10.26 -11.29
CA LYS A 22 5.11 -11.66 -11.26
C LYS A 22 4.49 -12.40 -10.07
N MET A 23 3.59 -13.34 -10.36
CA MET A 23 2.97 -14.27 -9.40
C MET A 23 3.97 -15.12 -8.58
N GLY A 24 5.26 -15.08 -8.92
CA GLY A 24 6.35 -15.67 -8.15
C GLY A 24 6.57 -14.99 -6.79
N ASP A 25 6.53 -13.66 -6.74
CA ASP A 25 6.86 -12.90 -5.52
C ASP A 25 5.78 -13.07 -4.44
N VAL A 26 4.51 -13.23 -4.86
CA VAL A 26 3.38 -13.49 -3.95
C VAL A 26 3.51 -14.87 -3.29
N LYS A 27 3.96 -15.89 -4.03
CA LYS A 27 4.18 -17.24 -3.47
C LYS A 27 5.32 -17.23 -2.44
N GLU A 28 6.37 -16.47 -2.71
CA GLU A 28 7.50 -16.31 -1.80
C GLU A 28 7.08 -15.57 -0.53
N ALA A 29 6.28 -14.51 -0.65
CA ALA A 29 5.68 -13.79 0.48
C ALA A 29 4.83 -14.73 1.38
N CYS A 30 3.98 -15.56 0.77
CA CYS A 30 3.17 -16.56 1.51
C CYS A 30 4.04 -17.61 2.22
N SER A 31 5.06 -18.15 1.54
CA SER A 31 5.93 -19.20 2.12
C SER A 31 6.79 -18.67 3.27
N CYS A 32 7.30 -17.44 3.16
CA CYS A 32 8.02 -16.77 4.25
C CYS A 32 7.14 -16.60 5.49
N HIS A 33 5.85 -16.28 5.31
CA HIS A 33 4.92 -16.08 6.41
C HIS A 33 4.56 -17.39 7.14
N GLU A 34 4.31 -18.48 6.40
CA GLU A 34 4.01 -19.79 6.99
C GLU A 34 5.11 -20.22 7.97
N LYS A 35 6.38 -20.01 7.59
CA LYS A 35 7.54 -20.28 8.45
C LYS A 35 7.60 -19.37 9.68
N ILE A 36 7.18 -18.11 9.56
CA ILE A 36 7.17 -17.14 10.67
C ILE A 36 6.09 -17.49 11.70
N ILE A 37 4.89 -17.87 11.25
CA ILE A 37 3.81 -18.33 12.15
C ILE A 37 4.28 -19.57 12.92
N GLU A 38 4.85 -20.54 12.20
CA GLU A 38 5.28 -21.82 12.78
C GLU A 38 6.33 -21.63 13.88
N MET A 39 7.20 -20.62 13.75
CA MET A 39 8.29 -20.36 14.68
C MET A 39 8.00 -19.31 15.77
N SER A 40 6.83 -18.66 15.77
CA SER A 40 6.46 -17.58 16.73
C SER A 40 7.53 -16.48 16.88
N SER A 41 8.32 -16.24 15.82
CA SER A 41 9.48 -15.36 15.82
C SER A 41 9.19 -14.03 15.12
N VAL A 42 9.90 -12.96 15.48
CA VAL A 42 9.87 -11.71 14.72
C VAL A 42 10.28 -11.98 13.25
N PRO A 43 9.52 -11.51 12.25
CA PRO A 43 9.88 -11.68 10.84
C PRO A 43 11.28 -11.14 10.53
N SER A 44 12.03 -11.84 9.67
CA SER A 44 13.28 -11.29 9.16
C SER A 44 13.03 -10.07 8.27
N ILE A 45 14.06 -9.22 8.10
CA ILE A 45 13.99 -8.07 7.19
C ILE A 45 13.59 -8.52 5.76
N ALA A 46 14.16 -9.63 5.28
CA ALA A 46 13.83 -10.18 3.97
C ALA A 46 12.34 -10.57 3.85
N ALA A 47 11.75 -11.11 4.92
CA ALA A 47 10.33 -11.44 4.94
C ALA A 47 9.45 -10.17 4.91
N TYR A 48 9.79 -9.14 5.69
CA TYR A 48 9.09 -7.86 5.62
C TYR A 48 9.14 -7.25 4.22
N LEU A 49 10.31 -7.19 3.60
CA LEU A 49 10.45 -6.65 2.24
C LEU A 49 9.60 -7.44 1.22
N SER A 50 9.61 -8.77 1.31
CA SER A 50 8.83 -9.63 0.41
C SER A 50 7.32 -9.45 0.58
N LEU A 51 6.84 -9.41 1.83
CA LEU A 51 5.43 -9.18 2.13
C LEU A 51 4.97 -7.80 1.66
N THR A 52 5.75 -6.76 1.95
CA THR A 52 5.43 -5.40 1.53
C THR A 52 5.37 -5.29 0.01
N LYS A 53 6.31 -5.91 -0.71
CA LYS A 53 6.30 -5.97 -2.18
C LYS A 53 5.03 -6.62 -2.72
N GLY A 54 4.65 -7.79 -2.20
CA GLY A 54 3.43 -8.48 -2.62
C GLY A 54 2.17 -7.64 -2.39
N LEU A 55 2.09 -6.92 -1.27
CA LEU A 55 0.96 -6.02 -0.99
C LEU A 55 0.94 -4.78 -1.87
N CYS A 56 2.11 -4.20 -2.18
CA CYS A 56 2.21 -3.08 -3.13
C CYS A 56 1.62 -3.50 -4.49
N GLN A 57 1.97 -4.69 -4.98
CA GLN A 57 1.46 -5.22 -6.25
C GLN A 57 -0.06 -5.48 -6.26
N MET A 58 -0.63 -5.81 -5.09
CA MET A 58 -2.09 -5.96 -4.94
C MET A 58 -2.82 -4.64 -4.69
N GLY A 59 -2.09 -3.51 -4.58
CA GLY A 59 -2.68 -2.21 -4.23
C GLY A 59 -3.14 -2.13 -2.76
N GLU A 60 -2.69 -3.04 -1.89
CA GLU A 60 -3.07 -3.10 -0.48
C GLU A 60 -2.26 -2.12 0.37
N ILE A 61 -2.40 -0.84 0.03
CA ILE A 61 -1.59 0.26 0.54
C ILE A 61 -1.72 0.42 2.07
N ASP A 62 -2.90 0.19 2.63
CA ASP A 62 -3.08 0.26 4.10
C ASP A 62 -2.31 -0.84 4.82
N ALA A 63 -2.32 -2.06 4.28
CA ALA A 63 -1.57 -3.19 4.81
C ALA A 63 -0.05 -2.98 4.66
N VAL A 64 0.41 -2.42 3.54
CA VAL A 64 1.81 -1.99 3.33
C VAL A 64 2.25 -1.06 4.46
N MET A 65 1.48 -0.01 4.74
CA MET A 65 1.87 0.96 5.77
C MET A 65 1.79 0.41 7.19
N LEU A 66 0.95 -0.61 7.44
CA LEU A 66 0.93 -1.35 8.70
C LEU A 66 2.19 -2.19 8.89
N LEU A 67 2.60 -2.96 7.88
CA LEU A 67 3.83 -3.75 7.94
C LEU A 67 5.09 -2.89 8.07
N VAL A 68 5.15 -1.74 7.39
CA VAL A 68 6.24 -0.77 7.53
C VAL A 68 6.38 -0.32 9.00
N ARG A 69 5.27 0.01 9.65
CA ARG A 69 5.27 0.42 11.07
C ARG A 69 5.63 -0.72 12.00
N GLU A 70 5.09 -1.92 11.76
CA GLU A 70 5.38 -3.11 12.55
C GLU A 70 6.86 -3.48 12.46
N CYS A 71 7.45 -3.44 11.27
CA CYS A 71 8.87 -3.70 11.07
C CYS A 71 9.74 -2.72 11.86
N LEU A 72 9.51 -1.41 11.70
CA LEU A 72 10.30 -0.38 12.38
C LEU A 72 10.11 -0.36 13.90
N ALA A 73 9.01 -0.93 14.41
CA ALA A 73 8.78 -1.06 15.85
C ALA A 73 9.50 -2.29 16.45
N ASN A 74 9.70 -3.35 15.67
CA ASN A 74 10.23 -4.63 16.15
C ASN A 74 11.67 -4.92 15.68
N VAL A 75 12.20 -4.15 14.73
CA VAL A 75 13.53 -4.36 14.14
C VAL A 75 14.37 -3.09 14.30
N GLU A 76 15.37 -3.16 15.19
CA GLU A 76 16.23 -2.03 15.59
C GLU A 76 16.97 -1.36 14.41
N SER A 77 17.31 -2.14 13.38
CA SER A 77 17.92 -1.66 12.12
C SER A 77 17.06 -2.04 10.91
N GLY A 78 15.78 -1.65 10.94
CA GLY A 78 14.86 -1.89 9.83
C GLY A 78 15.27 -1.19 8.52
N PRO A 79 14.66 -1.56 7.38
CA PRO A 79 15.01 -1.01 6.06
C PRO A 79 14.94 0.52 6.02
N MET A 80 15.93 1.15 5.39
CA MET A 80 15.96 2.61 5.22
C MET A 80 14.78 3.12 4.39
N GLU A 81 14.37 2.36 3.36
CA GLU A 81 13.16 2.62 2.56
C GLU A 81 11.89 2.71 3.42
N PHE A 82 11.79 1.95 4.51
CA PHE A 82 10.62 1.98 5.40
C PHE A 82 10.59 3.25 6.23
N LYS A 83 11.76 3.75 6.67
CA LYS A 83 11.87 5.03 7.36
C LYS A 83 11.39 6.17 6.45
N TYR A 84 11.88 6.19 5.21
CA TYR A 84 11.46 7.18 4.22
C TYR A 84 9.99 7.05 3.83
N ALA A 85 9.43 5.85 3.76
CA ALA A 85 8.00 5.65 3.54
C ALA A 85 7.15 6.34 4.62
N LEU A 86 7.55 6.25 5.90
CA LEU A 86 6.86 6.98 6.97
C LEU A 86 7.03 8.50 6.86
N THR A 87 8.24 8.97 6.53
CA THR A 87 8.52 10.41 6.33
C THR A 87 7.69 10.98 5.18
N VAL A 88 7.66 10.30 4.03
CA VAL A 88 6.85 10.69 2.88
C VAL A 88 5.37 10.71 3.24
N CYS A 89 4.86 9.64 3.89
CA CYS A 89 3.46 9.59 4.32
C CYS A 89 3.11 10.73 5.30
N HIS A 90 4.05 11.13 6.15
CA HIS A 90 3.89 12.27 7.06
C HIS A 90 3.86 13.60 6.31
N VAL A 91 4.82 13.84 5.41
CA VAL A 91 4.91 15.10 4.65
C VAL A 91 3.72 15.29 3.74
N CYS A 92 3.16 14.21 3.19
CA CYS A 92 1.92 14.25 2.41
C CYS A 92 0.74 14.88 3.17
N LYS A 93 0.77 14.93 4.51
CA LYS A 93 -0.26 15.66 5.31
C LYS A 93 -0.35 17.14 4.98
N SER A 94 0.74 17.73 4.51
CA SER A 94 0.78 19.13 4.12
C SER A 94 0.20 19.40 2.73
N SER A 95 -0.17 18.36 1.97
CA SER A 95 -0.63 18.44 0.57
C SER A 95 0.31 19.26 -0.34
N ASN A 96 1.60 19.33 0.01
CA ASN A 96 2.60 20.10 -0.72
C ASN A 96 3.55 19.14 -1.46
N ALA A 97 3.49 19.18 -2.79
CA ALA A 97 4.32 18.32 -3.64
C ALA A 97 5.81 18.63 -3.53
N GLU A 98 6.20 19.90 -3.38
CA GLU A 98 7.61 20.29 -3.26
C GLU A 98 8.27 19.67 -2.03
N LYS A 99 7.56 19.65 -0.89
CA LYS A 99 8.07 18.98 0.33
C LYS A 99 8.27 17.48 0.15
N VAL A 100 7.39 16.83 -0.62
CA VAL A 100 7.59 15.41 -0.96
C VAL A 100 8.84 15.24 -1.83
N MET A 101 9.09 16.18 -2.75
CA MET A 101 10.28 16.17 -3.59
C MET A 101 11.58 16.47 -2.82
N GLU A 102 11.53 17.25 -1.75
CA GLU A 102 12.66 17.45 -0.84
C GLU A 102 13.06 16.12 -0.18
N VAL A 103 12.10 15.36 0.34
CA VAL A 103 12.35 14.03 0.92
C VAL A 103 12.90 13.07 -0.13
N VAL A 104 12.34 13.08 -1.35
CA VAL A 104 12.87 12.26 -2.47
C VAL A 104 14.30 12.63 -2.83
N HIS A 105 14.64 13.92 -2.76
CA HIS A 105 16.00 14.37 -3.02
C HIS A 105 16.96 13.89 -1.93
N GLU A 106 16.56 14.00 -0.66
CA GLU A 106 17.31 13.48 0.50
C GLU A 106 17.54 11.97 0.37
N MET A 107 16.50 11.19 0.06
CA MET A 107 16.60 9.75 -0.19
C MET A 107 17.68 9.41 -1.21
N ASN A 108 17.69 10.12 -2.34
CA ASN A 108 18.67 9.90 -3.40
C ASN A 108 20.09 10.25 -2.95
N GLN A 109 20.27 11.27 -2.10
CA GLN A 109 21.58 11.61 -1.51
C GLN A 109 22.08 10.52 -0.56
N GLU A 110 21.17 9.89 0.19
CA GLU A 110 21.48 8.73 1.04
C GLU A 110 21.58 7.40 0.27
N GLY A 111 21.46 7.42 -1.06
CA GLY A 111 21.56 6.24 -1.91
C GLY A 111 20.32 5.34 -1.91
N VAL A 112 19.18 5.85 -1.41
CA VAL A 112 17.89 5.15 -1.41
C VAL A 112 17.09 5.59 -2.63
N SER A 113 16.90 4.68 -3.59
CA SER A 113 16.04 4.92 -4.74
C SER A 113 14.57 4.84 -4.34
N ILE A 114 13.71 5.59 -5.03
CA ILE A 114 12.26 5.36 -4.97
C ILE A 114 11.94 3.93 -5.42
N ASN A 115 11.01 3.30 -4.71
CA ASN A 115 10.49 1.98 -5.02
C ASN A 115 8.95 1.91 -4.79
N GLU A 116 8.38 0.73 -4.98
CA GLU A 116 6.95 0.45 -4.79
C GLU A 116 6.40 0.85 -3.40
N VAL A 117 7.22 0.71 -2.35
CA VAL A 117 6.86 1.07 -0.97
C VAL A 117 6.72 2.58 -0.83
N ILE A 118 7.63 3.34 -1.44
CA ILE A 118 7.61 4.80 -1.44
C ILE A 118 6.41 5.31 -2.24
N TYR A 119 6.10 4.72 -3.40
CA TYR A 119 4.89 5.05 -4.15
C TYR A 119 3.63 4.79 -3.33
N SER A 120 3.56 3.63 -2.66
CA SER A 120 2.46 3.30 -1.75
C SER A 120 2.33 4.30 -0.61
N ALA A 121 3.44 4.80 -0.06
CA ALA A 121 3.44 5.83 0.96
C ALA A 121 2.91 7.18 0.47
N ILE A 122 3.28 7.61 -0.75
CA ILE A 122 2.73 8.84 -1.36
C ILE A 122 1.22 8.69 -1.54
N ILE A 123 0.77 7.56 -2.09
CA ILE A 123 -0.66 7.30 -2.31
C ILE A 123 -1.40 7.27 -0.97
N SER A 124 -0.89 6.55 0.03
CA SER A 124 -1.47 6.47 1.39
C SER A 124 -1.60 7.85 2.02
N GLY A 125 -0.50 8.61 2.05
CA GLY A 125 -0.43 9.91 2.69
C GLY A 125 -1.41 10.90 2.06
N MET A 126 -1.38 11.04 0.74
CA MET A 126 -2.29 11.94 0.01
C MET A 126 -3.74 11.43 0.04
N SER A 127 -3.95 10.13 0.08
CA SER A 127 -5.27 9.53 0.24
C SER A 127 -5.92 9.87 1.58
N LYS A 128 -5.13 9.90 2.66
CA LYS A 128 -5.65 10.10 4.02
C LYS A 128 -5.75 11.56 4.42
N HIS A 129 -4.94 12.42 3.81
CA HIS A 129 -4.75 13.79 4.28
C HIS A 129 -4.81 14.86 3.17
N GLY A 130 -5.04 14.46 1.91
CA GLY A 130 -5.08 15.35 0.76
C GLY A 130 -6.10 14.92 -0.28
N THR A 131 -5.94 15.44 -1.50
CA THR A 131 -6.80 15.11 -2.64
C THR A 131 -6.06 14.18 -3.61
N ILE A 132 -6.80 13.37 -4.37
CA ILE A 132 -6.23 12.57 -5.48
C ILE A 132 -5.48 13.49 -6.48
N LYS A 133 -5.93 14.74 -6.63
CA LYS A 133 -5.26 15.75 -7.44
C LYS A 133 -3.85 16.06 -6.94
N ALA A 134 -3.67 16.28 -5.63
CA ALA A 134 -2.35 16.51 -5.04
C ALA A 134 -1.43 15.28 -5.21
N ALA A 135 -1.98 14.06 -5.12
CA ALA A 135 -1.22 12.86 -5.47
C ALA A 135 -0.74 12.94 -6.94
N ARG A 136 -1.63 13.18 -7.90
CA ARG A 136 -1.25 13.28 -9.32
C ARG A 136 -0.18 14.34 -9.60
N GLU A 137 -0.22 15.46 -8.88
CA GLU A 137 0.80 16.52 -8.99
C GLU A 137 2.19 16.03 -8.56
N VAL A 138 2.31 15.30 -7.44
CA VAL A 138 3.58 14.68 -7.01
C VAL A 138 4.13 13.74 -8.08
N PHE A 139 3.29 12.84 -8.62
CA PHE A 139 3.75 11.88 -9.62
C PHE A 139 4.10 12.54 -10.96
N THR A 140 3.42 13.63 -11.31
CA THR A 140 3.80 14.47 -12.46
C THR A 140 5.18 15.08 -12.26
N GLU A 141 5.50 15.53 -11.05
CA GLU A 141 6.81 16.10 -10.72
C GLU A 141 7.92 15.03 -10.72
N LEU A 142 7.63 13.83 -10.18
CA LEU A 142 8.53 12.68 -10.27
C LEU A 142 8.84 12.30 -11.73
N LYS A 143 7.84 12.33 -12.62
CA LYS A 143 8.01 12.13 -14.07
C LYS A 143 8.93 13.20 -14.66
N LYS A 144 8.66 14.49 -14.40
CA LYS A 144 9.44 15.61 -14.95
C LYS A 144 10.92 15.51 -14.58
N ARG A 145 11.21 15.09 -13.35
CA ARG A 145 12.59 14.92 -12.86
C ARG A 145 13.25 13.61 -13.28
N LYS A 146 12.57 12.79 -14.08
CA LYS A 146 13.06 11.48 -14.57
C LYS A 146 13.49 10.53 -13.44
N VAL A 147 12.87 10.68 -12.26
CA VAL A 147 13.08 9.78 -11.12
C VAL A 147 12.23 8.51 -11.30
N MET A 148 11.16 8.60 -12.08
CA MET A 148 10.21 7.53 -12.33
C MET A 148 10.23 7.13 -13.81
N THR A 149 10.15 5.83 -14.10
CA THR A 149 10.07 5.32 -15.47
C THR A 149 8.65 5.42 -16.04
N GLU A 150 8.50 5.24 -17.36
CA GLU A 150 7.16 5.14 -17.97
C GLU A 150 6.39 3.91 -17.50
N ALA A 151 7.09 2.82 -17.16
CA ALA A 151 6.46 1.63 -16.60
C ALA A 151 5.89 1.92 -15.20
N ASP A 152 6.68 2.55 -14.32
CA ASP A 152 6.26 2.91 -12.95
C ASP A 152 5.02 3.82 -12.95
N MET A 153 4.89 4.71 -13.94
CA MET A 153 3.69 5.54 -14.09
C MET A 153 2.43 4.73 -14.32
N VAL A 154 2.49 3.70 -15.18
CA VAL A 154 1.35 2.82 -15.45
C VAL A 154 0.95 2.08 -14.18
N VAL A 155 1.94 1.55 -13.44
CA VAL A 155 1.71 0.88 -12.15
C VAL A 155 1.02 1.81 -11.16
N TYR A 156 1.53 3.02 -11.02
CA TYR A 156 1.00 4.01 -10.11
C TYR A 156 -0.43 4.45 -10.45
N ASP A 157 -0.70 4.74 -11.73
CA ASP A 157 -2.03 5.16 -12.16
C ASP A 157 -3.06 4.04 -11.90
N GLU A 158 -2.66 2.78 -12.13
CA GLU A 158 -3.46 1.59 -11.79
C GLU A 158 -3.71 1.51 -10.27
N MET A 159 -2.67 1.64 -9.43
CA MET A 159 -2.79 1.64 -7.97
C MET A 159 -3.68 2.77 -7.45
N LEU A 160 -3.58 3.97 -8.01
CA LEU A 160 -4.47 5.09 -7.65
C LEU A 160 -5.93 4.80 -7.98
N ILE A 161 -6.19 4.27 -9.18
CA ILE A 161 -7.53 3.93 -9.63
C ILE A 161 -8.11 2.88 -8.68
N GLU A 162 -7.34 1.85 -8.35
CA GLU A 162 -7.77 0.78 -7.45
C GLU A 162 -8.06 1.32 -6.03
N GLN A 163 -7.16 2.14 -5.48
CA GLN A 163 -7.38 2.76 -4.17
C GLN A 163 -8.61 3.68 -4.15
N THR A 164 -8.90 4.35 -5.27
CA THR A 164 -10.11 5.18 -5.40
C THR A 164 -11.37 4.33 -5.39
N LYS A 165 -11.41 3.22 -6.15
CA LYS A 165 -12.52 2.27 -6.14
C LYS A 165 -12.76 1.71 -4.75
N LYS A 166 -11.70 1.28 -4.05
CA LYS A 166 -11.76 0.73 -2.69
C LYS A 166 -12.42 1.72 -1.73
N LYS A 167 -11.95 2.97 -1.70
CA LYS A 167 -12.55 4.02 -0.87
C LYS A 167 -14.00 4.33 -1.21
N THR A 168 -14.36 4.35 -2.50
CA THR A 168 -15.76 4.53 -2.91
C THR A 168 -16.62 3.38 -2.40
N ALA A 169 -16.14 2.14 -2.51
CA ALA A 169 -16.83 0.98 -1.97
C ALA A 169 -16.99 1.08 -0.44
N ASP A 170 -15.94 1.43 0.29
CA ASP A 170 -15.98 1.60 1.76
C ASP A 170 -16.97 2.69 2.18
N LEU A 171 -17.03 3.81 1.46
CA LEU A 171 -17.98 4.89 1.70
C LEU A 171 -19.42 4.44 1.44
N VAL A 172 -19.66 3.73 0.33
CA VAL A 172 -20.98 3.17 -0.02
C VAL A 172 -21.43 2.17 1.05
N LEU A 173 -20.56 1.26 1.47
CA LEU A 173 -20.83 0.28 2.52
C LEU A 173 -21.14 0.98 3.86
N SER A 174 -20.37 1.99 4.22
CA SER A 174 -20.60 2.78 5.43
C SER A 174 -21.95 3.49 5.39
N GLY A 175 -22.34 4.06 4.25
CA GLY A 175 -23.67 4.64 4.05
C GLY A 175 -24.79 3.61 4.18
N ILE A 176 -24.63 2.44 3.56
CA ILE A 176 -25.61 1.33 3.66
C ILE A 176 -25.82 0.93 5.12
N LYS A 177 -24.74 0.76 5.89
CA LYS A 177 -24.78 0.46 7.33
C LYS A 177 -25.44 1.57 8.13
N PHE A 178 -25.02 2.82 7.91
CA PHE A 178 -25.54 3.99 8.61
C PHE A 178 -27.07 4.14 8.43
N PHE A 179 -27.57 3.92 7.22
CA PHE A 179 -29.01 3.99 6.93
C PHE A 179 -29.78 2.68 7.21
N GLY A 180 -29.11 1.64 7.74
CA GLY A 180 -29.72 0.33 8.00
C GLY A 180 -30.33 -0.32 6.76
N LEU A 181 -29.75 -0.07 5.57
CA LEU A 181 -30.29 -0.54 4.28
C LEU A 181 -29.91 -1.99 3.95
N GLU A 182 -29.09 -2.63 4.78
CA GLU A 182 -28.57 -3.98 4.55
C GLU A 182 -29.69 -5.00 4.35
N ALA A 183 -30.69 -5.02 5.23
CA ALA A 183 -31.82 -5.94 5.11
C ALA A 183 -32.67 -5.68 3.85
N LYS A 184 -32.84 -4.42 3.47
CA LYS A 184 -33.58 -4.03 2.25
C LYS A 184 -32.84 -4.44 0.98
N LEU A 185 -31.51 -4.35 0.99
CA LEU A 185 -30.67 -4.79 -0.13
C LEU A 185 -30.62 -6.32 -0.23
N ARG A 186 -30.50 -7.02 0.91
CA ARG A 186 -30.58 -8.50 0.96
C ARG A 186 -31.94 -9.00 0.46
N ALA A 187 -33.04 -8.34 0.84
CA ALA A 187 -34.38 -8.65 0.34
C ALA A 187 -34.56 -8.43 -1.18
N LYS A 188 -33.74 -7.56 -1.79
CA LYS A 188 -33.68 -7.35 -3.25
C LYS A 188 -32.67 -8.26 -3.96
N GLY A 189 -32.04 -9.19 -3.25
CA GLY A 189 -31.09 -10.16 -3.83
C GLY A 189 -29.64 -9.67 -3.94
N CYS A 190 -29.30 -8.50 -3.39
CA CYS A 190 -27.91 -8.04 -3.35
C CYS A 190 -27.11 -8.83 -2.31
N ARG A 191 -25.93 -9.35 -2.70
CA ARG A 191 -24.94 -9.87 -1.75
C ARG A 191 -23.99 -8.76 -1.35
N LEU A 192 -24.02 -8.39 -0.08
CA LEU A 192 -23.00 -7.55 0.53
C LEU A 192 -21.87 -8.48 0.97
N LEU A 193 -20.63 -8.15 0.61
CA LEU A 193 -19.47 -8.85 1.15
C LEU A 193 -19.34 -8.44 2.62
N ASP A 194 -19.46 -9.41 3.52
CA ASP A 194 -19.22 -9.19 4.94
C ASP A 194 -17.68 -9.13 5.13
N ASN A 195 -17.20 -8.03 5.74
CA ASN A 195 -15.76 -7.82 6.05
C ASN A 195 -15.25 -8.81 7.08
#